data_AF-A0A7V9C367-F1
#
_entry.id   AF-A0A7V9C367-F1
#
_cell.length_a   1.000
_cell.length_b   1.000
_cell.length_c   1.000
_cell.angle_alpha   90.00
_cell.angle_beta   90.00
_cell.angle_gamma   90.00
#
_symmetry.space_group_name_H-M   'P 1'
#
loop_
_entity.id
_entity.type
_entity.pdbx_description
1 polymer ?
#
loop_
_entity_poly.entity_id
_entity_poly.type
_entity_poly.pdbx_seq_one_letter_code
_entity_poly.pdbx_strand_id
1 'polypeptide(L)'
;MTVAIRKTAPEPLAPKPFNISQAFQTTLENGLRIVIFEDDRLPLVSYRLAFFSGDVNDPDDAGGLTSAMAAMLTEGTRNYTSLALAEKIERLGANISVSSSDDFTIVAASALSLYSSDILDLMSEIVFQPTFPEGELDLYKRNTVENLKFQRSQPGFLANEQTARLLYGGHPYAKISPTPEDIEKLSRKALVDFHKQKLLPDNAVFVVVGDVRRDEQVKEIEENFGNWQMGDFEAAKFLEPPMRNELTLTIVDRPGSAQSNIVLANIGLDLNNPDFFPATVMNQVLGAGASSRVFMNLREEKGYTYGAYTKLDAKRLAGDFEATAEVRTSVTGDSLKEFFYELNRIRDEKVSEEELADSKNFLTGVFPIRAETQEGLTNLILSQQLYNLADDYLQTYRDNIDAVTVDEVERVAKKYVTPEKMAIVIVGDAEEILPQVRQYVKNIEIFDTEGKPKDVSEYGANSPGEFAQVAGKWNLLLDFQGQQLPVSLILDQTGDTVSGKLETMLGNGEIANGKIKGKKLSATAAAEMQGKTVEFVISASVDGGSMMGAISTPIVPEPLSFTGTRDEKL
;
A
#
# COMPACT_ATOMS: atom_id res chain seq x y z
N MET A 1 -6.62 -6.09 48.76
CA MET A 1 -7.13 -7.20 47.92
C MET A 1 -6.64 -6.94 46.50
N THR A 2 -5.58 -7.63 46.10
CA THR A 2 -5.07 -7.61 44.73
C THR A 2 -6.06 -8.37 43.86
N VAL A 3 -6.73 -7.67 42.95
CA VAL A 3 -7.63 -8.29 41.98
C VAL A 3 -6.78 -9.25 41.14
N ALA A 4 -7.11 -10.54 41.20
CA ALA A 4 -6.50 -11.53 40.34
C ALA A 4 -6.78 -11.14 38.89
N ILE A 5 -5.77 -10.62 38.21
CA ILE A 5 -5.74 -10.50 36.76
C ILE A 5 -6.03 -11.91 36.23
N ARG A 6 -7.06 -12.05 35.40
CA ARG A 6 -7.58 -13.36 34.96
C ARG A 6 -6.44 -14.20 34.38
N LYS A 7 -6.22 -15.41 34.90
CA LYS A 7 -5.22 -16.37 34.41
C LYS A 7 -5.65 -17.10 33.13
N THR A 8 -6.94 -17.04 32.81
CA THR A 8 -7.53 -17.69 31.63
C THR A 8 -8.37 -16.67 30.88
N ALA A 9 -8.36 -16.74 29.55
CA ALA A 9 -9.27 -15.96 28.72
C ALA A 9 -10.72 -16.28 29.13
N PRO A 10 -11.63 -15.29 29.13
CA PRO A 10 -13.05 -15.58 29.29
C PRO A 10 -13.52 -16.48 28.14
N GLU A 11 -14.44 -17.40 28.44
CA GLU A 11 -15.04 -18.21 27.38
C GLU A 11 -15.75 -17.31 26.36
N PRO A 12 -15.66 -17.64 25.05
CA PRO A 12 -16.34 -16.88 24.02
C PRO A 12 -17.86 -16.94 24.25
N LEU A 13 -18.53 -15.81 24.00
CA LEU A 13 -19.99 -15.79 24.01
C LEU A 13 -20.54 -16.67 22.88
N ALA A 14 -21.73 -17.23 23.07
CA ALA A 14 -22.43 -17.94 22.02
C ALA A 14 -22.55 -17.04 20.77
N PRO A 15 -22.25 -17.56 19.55
CA PRO A 15 -22.38 -16.78 18.33
C PRO A 15 -23.80 -16.24 18.18
N LYS A 16 -23.95 -14.93 18.02
CA LYS A 16 -25.25 -14.35 17.66
C LYS A 16 -25.52 -14.68 16.19
N PRO A 17 -26.75 -15.12 15.84
CA PRO A 17 -27.14 -15.25 14.45
C PRO A 17 -26.95 -13.92 13.73
N PHE A 18 -26.32 -13.95 12.55
CA PHE A 18 -26.28 -12.79 11.66
C PHE A 18 -27.33 -13.03 10.59
N ASN A 19 -28.43 -12.27 10.66
CA ASN A 19 -29.52 -12.37 9.70
C ASN A 19 -29.65 -11.04 8.97
N ILE A 20 -29.36 -11.05 7.68
CA ILE A 20 -29.45 -9.90 6.80
C ILE A 20 -30.46 -10.24 5.70
N SER A 21 -31.46 -9.39 5.50
CA SER A 21 -32.43 -9.57 4.43
C SER A 21 -31.77 -9.42 3.06
N GLN A 22 -32.40 -9.96 2.02
CA GLN A 22 -31.95 -9.69 0.66
C GLN A 22 -32.30 -8.23 0.29
N ALA A 23 -31.37 -7.54 -0.37
CA ALA A 23 -31.63 -6.21 -0.91
C ALA A 23 -32.64 -6.28 -2.07
N PHE A 24 -33.45 -5.25 -2.22
CA PHE A 24 -34.30 -5.10 -3.40
C PHE A 24 -33.46 -4.74 -4.61
N GLN A 25 -33.73 -5.34 -5.76
CA GLN A 25 -33.05 -5.05 -7.01
C GLN A 25 -34.06 -4.73 -8.12
N THR A 26 -33.74 -3.74 -8.95
CA THR A 26 -34.49 -3.40 -10.17
C THR A 26 -33.56 -2.80 -11.22
N THR A 27 -34.04 -2.54 -12.42
CA THR A 27 -33.27 -1.91 -13.51
C THR A 27 -34.16 -0.91 -14.23
N LEU A 28 -33.66 0.32 -14.43
CA LEU A 28 -34.37 1.34 -15.20
C LEU A 28 -34.35 1.02 -16.70
N GLU A 29 -35.21 1.68 -17.49
CA GLU A 29 -35.27 1.49 -18.95
C GLU A 29 -33.94 1.80 -19.67
N ASN A 30 -33.11 2.67 -19.09
CA ASN A 30 -31.78 3.01 -19.61
C ASN A 30 -30.65 2.07 -19.17
N GLY A 31 -30.99 0.94 -18.54
CA GLY A 31 -30.03 -0.08 -18.13
C GLY A 31 -29.38 0.14 -16.76
N LEU A 32 -29.64 1.27 -16.08
CA LEU A 32 -29.10 1.52 -14.75
C LEU A 32 -29.68 0.51 -13.74
N ARG A 33 -28.80 -0.34 -13.19
CA ARG A 33 -29.16 -1.28 -12.12
C ARG A 33 -29.28 -0.54 -10.79
N ILE A 34 -30.35 -0.80 -10.06
CA ILE A 34 -30.63 -0.20 -8.76
C ILE A 34 -30.72 -1.30 -7.71
N VAL A 35 -30.03 -1.12 -6.59
CA VAL A 35 -30.07 -2.00 -5.41
C VAL A 35 -30.39 -1.17 -4.17
N ILE A 36 -31.45 -1.50 -3.46
CA ILE A 36 -31.92 -0.75 -2.29
C ILE A 36 -32.02 -1.67 -1.08
N PHE A 37 -31.43 -1.25 0.03
CA PHE A 37 -31.57 -1.89 1.32
C PHE A 37 -32.14 -0.88 2.34
N GLU A 38 -33.37 -1.12 2.76
CA GLU A 38 -34.07 -0.29 3.74
C GLU A 38 -33.52 -0.60 5.15
N ASP A 39 -32.93 0.39 5.81
CA ASP A 39 -32.30 0.29 7.12
C ASP A 39 -32.57 1.53 7.97
N ASP A 40 -33.64 1.48 8.78
CA ASP A 40 -34.15 2.56 9.61
C ASP A 40 -33.50 2.63 11.01
N ARG A 41 -32.40 1.90 11.24
CA ARG A 41 -31.68 1.91 12.53
C ARG A 41 -31.15 3.30 12.90
N LEU A 42 -30.81 4.11 11.89
CA LEU A 42 -30.30 5.48 12.03
C LEU A 42 -30.91 6.37 10.94
N PRO A 43 -31.18 7.66 11.22
CA PRO A 43 -31.74 8.61 10.25
C PRO A 43 -30.67 9.09 9.26
N LEU A 44 -30.06 8.15 8.55
CA LEU A 44 -28.93 8.32 7.66
C LEU A 44 -29.21 7.56 6.37
N VAL A 45 -28.64 8.04 5.27
CA VAL A 45 -28.67 7.39 3.96
C VAL A 45 -27.27 7.39 3.36
N SER A 46 -26.92 6.29 2.69
CA SER A 46 -25.67 6.09 1.96
C SER A 46 -25.97 5.67 0.53
N TYR A 47 -25.35 6.37 -0.42
CA TYR A 47 -25.45 6.14 -1.85
C TYR A 47 -24.10 5.72 -2.42
N ARG A 48 -24.11 4.77 -3.36
CA ARG A 48 -22.95 4.42 -4.19
C ARG A 48 -23.42 4.27 -5.62
N LEU A 49 -22.89 5.08 -6.52
CA LEU A 49 -23.00 4.85 -7.96
C LEU A 49 -21.64 4.39 -8.45
N ALA A 50 -21.55 3.12 -8.82
CA ALA A 50 -20.32 2.50 -9.23
C ALA A 50 -20.37 2.11 -10.70
N PHE A 51 -19.27 2.34 -11.40
CA PHE A 51 -19.07 2.05 -12.81
C PHE A 51 -18.05 0.94 -12.95
N PHE A 52 -18.26 0.00 -13.88
CA PHE A 52 -17.24 -1.01 -14.25
C PHE A 52 -16.24 -0.39 -15.22
N SER A 53 -15.63 0.70 -14.77
CA SER A 53 -14.52 1.39 -15.41
C SER A 53 -13.58 1.88 -14.32
N GLY A 54 -12.34 1.40 -14.32
CA GLY A 54 -11.29 1.79 -13.38
C GLY A 54 -10.00 2.17 -14.11
N ASP A 55 -8.91 2.26 -13.37
CA ASP A 55 -7.60 2.67 -13.89
C ASP A 55 -7.08 1.72 -15.00
N VAL A 56 -7.53 0.46 -15.03
CA VAL A 56 -7.24 -0.47 -16.14
C VAL A 56 -7.80 -0.02 -17.49
N ASN A 57 -8.71 0.95 -17.51
CA ASN A 57 -9.32 1.50 -18.70
C ASN A 57 -8.60 2.75 -19.23
N ASP A 58 -7.53 3.18 -18.58
CA ASP A 58 -6.69 4.27 -19.06
C ASP A 58 -6.00 3.91 -20.37
N PRO A 59 -5.91 4.85 -21.33
CA PRO A 59 -5.07 4.68 -22.51
C PRO A 59 -3.61 4.46 -22.12
N ASP A 60 -2.88 3.66 -22.91
CA ASP A 60 -1.49 3.34 -22.62
C ASP A 60 -0.56 4.55 -22.51
N ASP A 61 -0.88 5.64 -23.22
CA ASP A 61 -0.12 6.88 -23.27
C ASP A 61 -0.67 8.01 -22.37
N ALA A 62 -1.70 7.71 -21.57
CA ALA A 62 -2.41 8.62 -20.68
C ALA A 62 -2.82 7.94 -19.36
N GLY A 63 -1.85 7.36 -18.64
CA GLY A 63 -2.07 6.78 -17.31
C GLY A 63 -2.53 7.83 -16.28
N GLY A 64 -3.41 7.43 -15.36
CA GLY A 64 -4.02 8.32 -14.37
C GLY A 64 -5.17 9.18 -14.90
N LEU A 65 -5.71 8.88 -16.09
CA LEU A 65 -6.83 9.62 -16.67
C LEU A 65 -8.13 9.33 -15.90
N THR A 66 -8.37 8.08 -15.51
CA THR A 66 -9.54 7.68 -14.71
C THR A 66 -9.49 8.31 -13.33
N SER A 67 -8.36 8.24 -12.63
CA SER A 67 -8.21 8.84 -11.31
C SER A 67 -8.31 10.37 -11.34
N ALA A 68 -7.74 11.03 -12.37
CA ALA A 68 -7.89 12.46 -12.58
C ALA A 68 -9.34 12.86 -12.90
N MET A 69 -10.04 12.10 -13.75
CA MET A 69 -11.45 12.33 -14.02
C MET A 69 -12.26 12.22 -12.74
N ALA A 70 -12.08 11.13 -11.98
CA ALA A 70 -12.77 10.90 -10.71
C ALA A 70 -12.55 12.07 -9.74
N ALA A 71 -11.31 12.44 -9.46
CA ALA A 71 -10.98 13.53 -8.56
C ALA A 71 -11.61 14.87 -9.00
N MET A 72 -11.63 15.14 -10.30
CA MET A 72 -12.11 16.42 -10.83
C MET A 72 -13.64 16.54 -10.91
N LEU A 73 -14.40 15.45 -10.73
CA LEU A 73 -15.87 15.50 -10.74
C LEU A 73 -16.43 16.38 -9.60
N THR A 74 -15.72 16.45 -8.47
CA THR A 74 -16.08 17.27 -7.32
C THR A 74 -15.46 18.68 -7.34
N GLU A 75 -14.72 19.03 -8.38
CA GLU A 75 -14.01 20.32 -8.47
C GLU A 75 -14.79 21.40 -9.25
N GLY A 76 -16.02 21.12 -9.61
CA GLY A 76 -16.93 22.13 -10.14
C GLY A 76 -17.93 21.57 -11.13
N THR A 77 -19.16 22.05 -11.01
CA THR A 77 -20.29 21.67 -11.85
C THR A 77 -20.80 22.89 -12.62
N ARG A 78 -21.82 22.70 -13.46
CA ARG A 78 -22.46 23.82 -14.17
C ARG A 78 -22.96 24.91 -13.22
N ASN A 79 -23.51 24.54 -12.06
CA ASN A 79 -24.11 25.49 -11.14
C ASN A 79 -23.18 25.94 -10.00
N TYR A 80 -22.09 25.20 -9.72
CA TYR A 80 -21.23 25.44 -8.57
C TYR A 80 -19.75 25.45 -8.96
N THR A 81 -19.01 26.44 -8.47
CA THR A 81 -17.53 26.37 -8.41
C THR A 81 -17.11 25.30 -7.39
N SER A 82 -15.85 24.84 -7.42
CA SER A 82 -15.30 23.90 -6.41
C SER A 82 -15.67 24.32 -4.97
N LEU A 83 -15.33 25.57 -4.59
CA LEU A 83 -15.64 26.11 -3.26
C LEU A 83 -17.15 26.12 -2.95
N ALA A 84 -17.99 26.60 -3.88
CA ALA A 84 -19.42 26.69 -3.65
C ALA A 84 -20.09 25.30 -3.52
N LEU A 85 -19.56 24.31 -4.24
CA LEU A 85 -19.99 22.92 -4.16
C LEU A 85 -19.61 22.33 -2.80
N ALA A 86 -18.37 22.49 -2.37
CA ALA A 86 -17.89 22.04 -1.06
C ALA A 86 -18.72 22.65 0.09
N GLU A 87 -18.96 23.97 0.06
CA GLU A 87 -19.81 24.62 1.06
C GLU A 87 -21.27 24.12 1.02
N LYS A 88 -21.80 23.76 -0.16
CA LYS A 88 -23.16 23.19 -0.26
C LYS A 88 -23.22 21.81 0.40
N ILE A 89 -22.24 20.96 0.16
CA ILE A 89 -22.11 19.64 0.80
C ILE A 89 -22.00 19.81 2.32
N GLU A 90 -21.16 20.72 2.79
CA GLU A 90 -20.95 20.99 4.22
C GLU A 90 -22.23 21.49 4.90
N ARG A 91 -23.00 22.39 4.27
CA ARG A 91 -24.28 22.89 4.82
C ARG A 91 -25.32 21.80 5.02
N LEU A 92 -25.28 20.72 4.23
CA LEU A 92 -26.15 19.55 4.40
C LEU A 92 -25.65 18.61 5.50
N GLY A 93 -24.44 18.84 6.04
CA GLY A 93 -23.76 17.87 6.90
C GLY A 93 -23.49 16.55 6.18
N ALA A 94 -23.32 16.61 4.86
CA ALA A 94 -23.18 15.45 3.99
C ALA A 94 -21.72 15.22 3.62
N ASN A 95 -21.45 14.06 3.02
CA ASN A 95 -20.20 13.76 2.35
C ASN A 95 -20.50 13.33 0.92
N ILE A 96 -19.76 13.87 -0.06
CA ILE A 96 -19.66 13.30 -1.40
C ILE A 96 -18.18 13.16 -1.74
N SER A 97 -17.82 12.01 -2.31
CA SER A 97 -16.50 11.76 -2.86
C SER A 97 -16.61 10.95 -4.14
N VAL A 98 -15.62 11.09 -5.01
CA VAL A 98 -15.47 10.24 -6.18
C VAL A 98 -14.06 9.70 -6.20
N SER A 99 -13.93 8.39 -6.41
CA SER A 99 -12.64 7.71 -6.44
C SER A 99 -12.62 6.65 -7.52
N SER A 100 -11.43 6.35 -8.02
CA SER A 100 -11.17 5.17 -8.85
C SER A 100 -10.34 4.14 -8.08
N SER A 101 -10.43 2.92 -8.58
CA SER A 101 -9.60 1.77 -8.24
C SER A 101 -9.16 1.13 -9.57
N ASP A 102 -8.42 0.03 -9.50
CA ASP A 102 -8.03 -0.72 -10.70
C ASP A 102 -9.23 -1.01 -11.61
N ASP A 103 -10.36 -1.47 -11.05
CA ASP A 103 -11.51 -1.98 -11.82
C ASP A 103 -12.73 -1.06 -11.88
N PHE A 104 -12.87 -0.16 -10.92
CA PHE A 104 -14.11 0.57 -10.69
C PHE A 104 -13.89 2.05 -10.41
N THR A 105 -14.87 2.86 -10.79
CA THR A 105 -15.02 4.26 -10.37
C THR A 105 -16.28 4.35 -9.54
N ILE A 106 -16.21 4.97 -8.36
CA ILE A 106 -17.32 5.02 -7.40
C ILE A 106 -17.57 6.47 -7.01
N VAL A 107 -18.79 6.95 -7.25
CA VAL A 107 -19.35 8.16 -6.65
C VAL A 107 -20.05 7.74 -5.37
N ALA A 108 -19.51 8.16 -4.23
CA ALA A 108 -20.03 7.85 -2.91
C ALA A 108 -20.65 9.10 -2.29
N ALA A 109 -21.85 8.97 -1.74
CA ALA A 109 -22.48 10.04 -0.95
C ALA A 109 -23.10 9.50 0.33
N SER A 110 -23.15 10.32 1.37
CA SER A 110 -23.90 10.03 2.61
C SER A 110 -24.40 11.31 3.27
N ALA A 111 -25.57 11.24 3.91
CA ALA A 111 -26.19 12.37 4.60
C ALA A 111 -27.21 11.88 5.65
N LEU A 112 -27.79 12.82 6.41
CA LEU A 112 -29.02 12.56 7.14
C LEU A 112 -30.16 12.23 6.16
N SER A 113 -31.04 11.28 6.50
CA SER A 113 -32.14 10.84 5.61
C SER A 113 -33.09 11.96 5.22
N LEU A 114 -33.21 13.01 6.04
CA LEU A 114 -34.00 14.20 5.73
C LEU A 114 -33.47 15.02 4.54
N TYR A 115 -32.19 14.85 4.18
CA TYR A 115 -31.54 15.46 3.01
C TYR A 115 -31.29 14.45 1.89
N SER A 116 -31.98 13.29 1.91
CA SER A 116 -31.82 12.21 0.93
C SER A 116 -32.02 12.68 -0.51
N SER A 117 -33.06 13.47 -0.78
CA SER A 117 -33.33 14.04 -2.10
C SER A 117 -32.29 15.13 -2.46
N ASP A 118 -31.93 16.02 -1.53
CA ASP A 118 -30.94 17.10 -1.79
C ASP A 118 -29.56 16.55 -2.19
N ILE A 119 -29.12 15.47 -1.52
CA ILE A 119 -27.83 14.86 -1.81
C ILE A 119 -27.86 14.02 -3.09
N LEU A 120 -28.99 13.38 -3.40
CA LEU A 120 -29.18 12.66 -4.67
C LEU A 120 -29.16 13.62 -5.85
N ASP A 121 -29.83 14.76 -5.74
CA ASP A 121 -29.81 15.82 -6.75
C ASP A 121 -28.38 16.34 -6.98
N LEU A 122 -27.63 16.56 -5.90
CA LEU A 122 -26.25 17.04 -6.00
C LEU A 122 -25.32 15.98 -6.62
N MET A 123 -25.51 14.71 -6.26
CA MET A 123 -24.81 13.58 -6.84
C MET A 123 -25.09 13.47 -8.35
N SER A 124 -26.35 13.67 -8.77
CA SER A 124 -26.71 13.72 -10.19
C SER A 124 -25.99 14.87 -10.91
N GLU A 125 -25.89 16.05 -10.29
CA GLU A 125 -25.23 17.21 -10.89
C GLU A 125 -23.72 16.96 -11.07
N ILE A 126 -23.07 16.36 -10.08
CA ILE A 126 -21.66 15.96 -10.14
C ILE A 126 -21.42 14.96 -11.27
N VAL A 127 -22.31 13.98 -11.45
CA VAL A 127 -22.19 12.96 -12.49
C VAL A 127 -22.46 13.54 -13.88
N PHE A 128 -23.49 14.38 -14.05
CA PHE A 128 -23.95 14.81 -15.37
C PHE A 128 -23.36 16.11 -15.86
N GLN A 129 -22.99 17.01 -14.96
CA GLN A 129 -22.62 18.38 -15.30
C GLN A 129 -21.26 18.84 -14.77
N PRO A 130 -20.22 17.99 -14.72
CA PRO A 130 -18.89 18.44 -14.33
C PRO A 130 -18.32 19.41 -15.37
N THR A 131 -17.64 20.46 -14.90
CA THR A 131 -17.06 21.50 -15.78
C THR A 131 -15.57 21.30 -16.02
N PHE A 132 -14.91 20.52 -15.16
CA PHE A 132 -13.46 20.28 -15.14
C PHE A 132 -12.67 21.60 -15.23
N PRO A 133 -12.76 22.50 -14.24
CA PRO A 133 -12.14 23.82 -14.33
C PRO A 133 -10.63 23.74 -14.55
N GLU A 134 -10.10 24.53 -15.49
CA GLU A 134 -8.67 24.46 -15.87
C GLU A 134 -7.75 24.80 -14.68
N GLY A 135 -8.12 25.79 -13.85
CA GLY A 135 -7.35 26.14 -12.66
C GLY A 135 -7.28 25.02 -11.63
N GLU A 136 -8.37 24.27 -11.45
CA GLU A 136 -8.39 23.11 -10.53
C GLU A 136 -7.62 21.93 -11.12
N LEU A 137 -7.65 21.74 -12.45
CA LEU A 137 -6.85 20.71 -13.12
C LEU A 137 -5.35 20.99 -12.98
N ASP A 138 -4.92 22.25 -13.15
CA ASP A 138 -3.52 22.64 -12.96
C ASP A 138 -3.07 22.41 -11.50
N LEU A 139 -3.94 22.70 -10.53
CA LEU A 139 -3.69 22.41 -9.12
C LEU A 139 -3.58 20.90 -8.87
N TYR A 140 -4.51 20.11 -9.39
CA TYR A 140 -4.51 18.65 -9.33
C TYR A 140 -3.21 18.07 -9.89
N LYS A 141 -2.80 18.48 -11.09
CA LYS A 141 -1.56 18.01 -11.73
C LYS A 141 -0.34 18.29 -10.85
N ARG A 142 -0.22 19.51 -10.35
CA ARG A 142 0.92 19.93 -9.52
C ARG A 142 0.96 19.16 -8.19
N ASN A 143 -0.18 19.00 -7.53
CA ASN A 143 -0.28 18.23 -6.28
C ASN A 143 0.02 16.74 -6.51
N THR A 144 -0.45 16.18 -7.62
CA THR A 144 -0.22 14.78 -7.98
C THR A 144 1.26 14.52 -8.23
N VAL A 145 1.97 15.40 -8.96
CA VAL A 145 3.41 15.26 -9.18
C VAL A 145 4.20 15.31 -7.86
N GLU A 146 3.86 16.21 -6.93
CA GLU A 146 4.51 16.24 -5.62
C GLU A 146 4.19 15.00 -4.78
N ASN A 147 2.94 14.51 -4.82
CA ASN A 147 2.56 13.27 -4.14
C ASN A 147 3.29 12.04 -4.73
N LEU A 148 3.47 11.97 -6.05
CA LEU A 148 4.24 10.90 -6.71
C LEU A 148 5.70 10.90 -6.24
N LYS A 149 6.33 12.08 -6.12
CA LYS A 149 7.69 12.19 -5.55
C LYS A 149 7.74 11.66 -4.12
N PHE A 150 6.73 12.02 -3.29
CA PHE A 150 6.63 11.51 -1.93
C PHE A 150 6.45 9.98 -1.92
N GLN A 151 5.54 9.44 -2.74
CA GLN A 151 5.29 8.00 -2.85
C GLN A 151 6.55 7.23 -3.27
N ARG A 152 7.29 7.69 -4.28
CA ARG A 152 8.55 7.05 -4.71
C ARG A 152 9.63 7.01 -3.62
N SER A 153 9.57 7.90 -2.63
CA SER A 153 10.49 7.87 -1.48
C SER A 153 10.18 6.74 -0.47
N GLN A 154 8.96 6.17 -0.54
CA GLN A 154 8.47 5.15 0.39
C GLN A 154 8.86 3.74 -0.09
N PRO A 155 9.55 2.93 0.74
CA PRO A 155 9.94 1.57 0.37
C PRO A 155 8.78 0.67 -0.06
N GLY A 156 7.63 0.77 0.61
CA GLY A 156 6.45 -0.03 0.29
C GLY A 156 5.88 0.26 -1.11
N PHE A 157 5.93 1.52 -1.56
CA PHE A 157 5.51 1.87 -2.92
C PHE A 157 6.43 1.22 -3.97
N LEU A 158 7.75 1.34 -3.77
CA LEU A 158 8.75 0.73 -4.65
C LEU A 158 8.61 -0.81 -4.70
N ALA A 159 8.28 -1.42 -3.55
CA ALA A 159 8.04 -2.86 -3.48
C ALA A 159 6.81 -3.26 -4.28
N ASN A 160 5.69 -2.56 -4.11
CA ASN A 160 4.45 -2.82 -4.83
C ASN A 160 4.62 -2.60 -6.35
N GLU A 161 5.35 -1.56 -6.77
CA GLU A 161 5.62 -1.27 -8.18
C GLU A 161 6.34 -2.45 -8.86
N GLN A 162 7.39 -2.97 -8.22
CA GLN A 162 8.13 -4.13 -8.76
C GLN A 162 7.34 -5.43 -8.65
N THR A 163 6.58 -5.64 -7.58
CA THR A 163 5.72 -6.83 -7.44
C THR A 163 4.67 -6.86 -8.54
N ALA A 164 3.97 -5.75 -8.80
CA ALA A 164 2.99 -5.64 -9.86
C ALA A 164 3.61 -5.89 -11.24
N ARG A 165 4.79 -5.32 -11.53
CA ARG A 165 5.55 -5.61 -12.76
C ARG A 165 5.82 -7.10 -12.95
N LEU A 166 6.26 -7.79 -11.89
CA LEU A 166 6.66 -9.20 -11.94
C LEU A 166 5.48 -10.18 -11.99
N LEU A 167 4.33 -9.79 -11.44
CA LEU A 167 3.11 -10.61 -11.45
C LEU A 167 2.29 -10.39 -12.71
N TYR A 168 2.02 -9.15 -13.06
CA TYR A 168 1.03 -8.80 -14.08
C TYR A 168 1.66 -8.53 -15.46
N GLY A 169 2.96 -8.21 -15.53
CA GLY A 169 3.69 -8.05 -16.80
C GLY A 169 3.04 -7.00 -17.71
N GLY A 170 2.49 -7.43 -18.85
CA GLY A 170 1.78 -6.56 -19.79
C GLY A 170 0.30 -6.31 -19.46
N HIS A 171 -0.24 -6.94 -18.41
CA HIS A 171 -1.60 -6.71 -17.94
C HIS A 171 -1.71 -5.33 -17.25
N PRO A 172 -2.81 -4.56 -17.41
CA PRO A 172 -2.97 -3.22 -16.83
C PRO A 172 -2.72 -3.08 -15.33
N TYR A 173 -3.10 -4.07 -14.51
CA TYR A 173 -2.72 -4.16 -13.08
C TYR A 173 -1.21 -4.05 -12.79
N ALA A 174 -0.31 -4.19 -13.78
CA ALA A 174 1.10 -3.91 -13.61
C ALA A 174 1.38 -2.40 -13.37
N LYS A 175 0.46 -1.51 -13.75
CA LYS A 175 0.57 -0.06 -13.61
C LYS A 175 -0.15 0.40 -12.35
N ILE A 176 0.57 0.54 -11.24
CA ILE A 176 -0.01 0.95 -9.94
C ILE A 176 -0.06 2.47 -9.73
N SER A 177 0.54 3.24 -10.62
CA SER A 177 0.58 4.71 -10.55
C SER A 177 0.85 5.32 -11.93
N PRO A 178 0.35 6.53 -12.21
CA PRO A 178 0.76 7.31 -13.38
C PRO A 178 2.20 7.81 -13.27
N THR A 179 2.83 8.10 -14.41
CA THR A 179 4.12 8.80 -14.46
C THR A 179 3.92 10.32 -14.42
N PRO A 180 4.94 11.11 -14.01
CA PRO A 180 4.88 12.56 -14.13
C PRO A 180 4.53 13.02 -15.56
N GLU A 181 5.06 12.34 -16.58
CA GLU A 181 4.79 12.62 -17.99
C GLU A 181 3.32 12.37 -18.36
N ASP A 182 2.67 11.34 -17.79
CA ASP A 182 1.24 11.10 -18.01
C ASP A 182 0.41 12.22 -17.40
N ILE A 183 0.74 12.64 -16.18
CA ILE A 183 0.06 13.73 -15.48
C ILE A 183 0.18 15.04 -16.27
N GLU A 184 1.36 15.34 -16.83
CA GLU A 184 1.58 16.53 -17.65
C GLU A 184 0.69 16.58 -18.91
N LYS A 185 0.38 15.44 -19.51
CA LYS A 185 -0.49 15.34 -20.70
C LYS A 185 -1.97 15.50 -20.39
N LEU A 186 -2.38 15.38 -19.12
CA LEU A 186 -3.78 15.56 -18.74
C LEU A 186 -4.30 16.92 -19.22
N SER A 187 -5.45 16.87 -19.87
CA SER A 187 -6.14 18.04 -20.40
C SER A 187 -7.63 17.96 -20.10
N ARG A 188 -8.26 19.13 -19.93
CA ARG A 188 -9.71 19.24 -19.73
C ARG A 188 -10.50 18.50 -20.82
N LYS A 189 -10.05 18.59 -22.07
CA LYS A 189 -10.70 17.89 -23.19
C LYS A 189 -10.67 16.37 -22.99
N ALA A 190 -9.51 15.80 -22.60
CA ALA A 190 -9.41 14.37 -22.34
C ALA A 190 -10.36 13.92 -21.23
N LEU A 191 -10.46 14.69 -20.13
CA LEU A 191 -11.39 14.40 -19.03
C LEU A 191 -12.85 14.42 -19.48
N VAL A 192 -13.26 15.43 -20.26
CA VAL A 192 -14.62 15.55 -20.79
C VAL A 192 -14.96 14.41 -21.74
N ASP A 193 -14.03 14.04 -22.63
CA ASP A 193 -14.27 12.96 -23.59
C ASP A 193 -14.33 11.60 -22.87
N PHE A 194 -13.43 11.37 -21.92
CA PHE A 194 -13.37 10.13 -21.15
C PHE A 194 -14.59 9.96 -20.24
N HIS A 195 -15.04 11.05 -19.58
CA HIS A 195 -16.28 11.09 -18.82
C HIS A 195 -17.49 10.60 -19.62
N LYS A 196 -17.68 11.15 -20.83
CA LYS A 196 -18.78 10.75 -21.72
C LYS A 196 -18.67 9.30 -22.20
N GLN A 197 -17.45 8.79 -22.33
CA GLN A 197 -17.21 7.43 -22.82
C GLN A 197 -17.40 6.38 -21.72
N LYS A 198 -17.04 6.71 -20.47
CA LYS A 198 -16.92 5.73 -19.39
C LYS A 198 -18.04 5.78 -18.36
N LEU A 199 -18.62 6.95 -18.12
CA LEU A 199 -19.73 7.10 -17.17
C LEU A 199 -21.06 6.94 -17.91
N LEU A 200 -21.51 5.70 -18.01
CA LEU A 200 -22.71 5.28 -18.72
C LEU A 200 -23.66 4.49 -17.79
N PRO A 201 -24.99 4.58 -17.97
CA PRO A 201 -25.97 3.97 -17.07
C PRO A 201 -25.96 2.44 -17.14
N ASP A 202 -25.80 1.88 -18.33
CA ASP A 202 -25.78 0.45 -18.63
C ASP A 202 -24.48 -0.25 -18.19
N ASN A 203 -23.47 0.53 -17.80
CA ASN A 203 -22.24 0.07 -17.15
C ASN A 203 -22.17 0.43 -15.65
N ALA A 204 -23.32 0.71 -15.02
CA ALA A 204 -23.35 1.18 -13.64
C ALA A 204 -24.29 0.35 -12.74
N VAL A 205 -24.00 0.41 -11.44
CA VAL A 205 -24.89 -0.05 -10.37
C VAL A 205 -25.04 1.06 -9.33
N PHE A 206 -26.28 1.37 -9.00
CA PHE A 206 -26.66 2.34 -7.98
C PHE A 206 -27.15 1.59 -6.73
N VAL A 207 -26.35 1.63 -5.67
CA VAL A 207 -26.69 1.06 -4.36
C VAL A 207 -27.15 2.15 -3.41
N VAL A 208 -28.27 1.93 -2.72
CA VAL A 208 -28.80 2.78 -1.66
C VAL A 208 -28.99 1.95 -0.39
N VAL A 209 -28.48 2.44 0.74
CA VAL A 209 -28.72 1.83 2.06
C VAL A 209 -29.08 2.93 3.06
N GLY A 210 -30.16 2.75 3.81
CA GLY A 210 -30.49 3.62 4.93
C GLY A 210 -31.98 3.79 5.17
N ASP A 211 -32.31 4.85 5.92
CA ASP A 211 -33.68 5.23 6.28
C ASP A 211 -34.38 5.88 5.07
N VAL A 212 -34.78 5.04 4.12
CA VAL A 212 -35.44 5.41 2.87
C VAL A 212 -36.62 4.47 2.60
N ARG A 213 -37.57 4.93 1.79
CA ARG A 213 -38.63 4.08 1.24
C ARG A 213 -38.26 3.65 -0.17
N ARG A 214 -38.21 2.35 -0.41
CA ARG A 214 -37.82 1.79 -1.72
C ARG A 214 -38.54 2.40 -2.90
N ASP A 215 -39.88 2.42 -2.89
CA ASP A 215 -40.67 2.86 -4.04
C ASP A 215 -40.47 4.37 -4.33
N GLU A 216 -40.33 5.17 -3.27
CA GLU A 216 -40.01 6.60 -3.39
C GLU A 216 -38.60 6.80 -3.94
N GLN A 217 -37.62 6.04 -3.43
CA GLN A 217 -36.24 6.12 -3.86
C GLN A 217 -36.02 5.70 -5.31
N VAL A 218 -36.70 4.65 -5.78
CA VAL A 218 -36.68 4.24 -7.20
C VAL A 218 -37.18 5.39 -8.07
N LYS A 219 -38.27 6.04 -7.68
CA LYS A 219 -38.85 7.17 -8.42
C LYS A 219 -37.90 8.36 -8.46
N GLU A 220 -37.27 8.72 -7.34
CA GLU A 220 -36.31 9.83 -7.30
C GLU A 220 -35.05 9.54 -8.14
N ILE A 221 -34.56 8.30 -8.14
CA ILE A 221 -33.44 7.89 -9.00
C ILE A 221 -33.86 7.93 -10.47
N GLU A 222 -35.07 7.49 -10.81
CA GLU A 222 -35.60 7.58 -12.18
C GLU A 222 -35.76 9.03 -12.64
N GLU A 223 -36.23 9.93 -11.78
CA GLU A 223 -36.34 11.37 -12.08
C GLU A 223 -34.97 12.00 -12.36
N ASN A 224 -33.93 11.65 -11.58
CA ASN A 224 -32.59 12.21 -11.71
C ASN A 224 -31.75 11.54 -12.82
N PHE A 225 -31.85 10.21 -12.98
CA PHE A 225 -30.96 9.41 -13.82
C PHE A 225 -31.67 8.72 -14.99
N GLY A 226 -33.00 8.72 -15.08
CA GLY A 226 -33.75 7.98 -16.11
C GLY A 226 -33.55 8.51 -17.54
N ASN A 227 -33.21 9.79 -17.70
CA ASN A 227 -32.90 10.39 -19.00
C ASN A 227 -31.42 10.22 -19.42
N TRP A 228 -30.60 9.57 -18.58
CA TRP A 228 -29.20 9.29 -18.91
C TRP A 228 -29.12 8.40 -20.13
N GLN A 229 -28.42 8.88 -21.15
CA GLN A 229 -28.26 8.16 -22.40
C GLN A 229 -27.32 6.98 -22.22
N MET A 230 -27.74 5.81 -22.69
CA MET A 230 -26.86 4.67 -22.90
C MET A 230 -25.76 5.03 -23.91
N GLY A 231 -24.62 4.37 -23.78
CA GLY A 231 -23.51 4.51 -24.71
C GLY A 231 -23.12 3.16 -25.32
N ASP A 232 -22.11 3.19 -26.19
CA ASP A 232 -21.50 1.96 -26.69
C ASP A 232 -20.39 1.55 -25.72
N PHE A 233 -20.76 0.81 -24.66
CA PHE A 233 -19.79 0.24 -23.74
C PHE A 233 -19.37 -1.15 -24.23
N GLU A 234 -18.17 -1.25 -24.80
CA GLU A 234 -17.53 -2.53 -25.05
C GLU A 234 -16.61 -2.88 -23.87
N ALA A 235 -16.90 -4.00 -23.20
CA ALA A 235 -16.05 -4.49 -22.12
C ALA A 235 -14.64 -4.73 -22.65
N ALA A 236 -13.66 -4.00 -22.08
CA ALA A 236 -12.27 -4.14 -22.46
C ALA A 236 -11.79 -5.57 -22.23
N LYS A 237 -11.09 -6.12 -23.23
CA LYS A 237 -10.44 -7.43 -23.14
C LYS A 237 -8.99 -7.22 -22.78
N PHE A 238 -8.58 -7.79 -21.66
CA PHE A 238 -7.21 -7.71 -21.17
C PHE A 238 -6.47 -9.02 -21.44
N LEU A 239 -5.14 -8.93 -21.58
CA LEU A 239 -4.30 -10.12 -21.63
C LEU A 239 -4.31 -10.78 -20.25
N GLU A 240 -4.37 -12.10 -20.19
CA GLU A 240 -4.16 -12.83 -18.94
C GLU A 240 -2.78 -12.51 -18.34
N PRO A 241 -2.65 -12.42 -17.01
CA PRO A 241 -1.35 -12.28 -16.37
C PRO A 241 -0.40 -13.43 -16.75
N PRO A 242 0.93 -13.17 -16.83
CA PRO A 242 1.89 -14.21 -17.13
C PRO A 242 1.93 -15.29 -16.03
N MET A 243 1.95 -16.55 -16.46
CA MET A 243 2.15 -17.66 -15.53
C MET A 243 3.63 -17.75 -15.13
N ARG A 244 3.91 -17.60 -13.84
CA ARG A 244 5.27 -17.75 -13.29
C ARG A 244 5.65 -19.22 -13.14
N ASN A 245 6.86 -19.58 -13.55
CA ASN A 245 7.39 -20.95 -13.52
C ASN A 245 8.70 -21.08 -12.73
N GLU A 246 9.24 -19.98 -12.22
CA GLU A 246 10.49 -19.94 -11.47
C GLU A 246 10.45 -18.90 -10.35
N LEU A 247 11.30 -19.12 -9.35
CA LEU A 247 11.57 -18.19 -8.28
C LEU A 247 12.51 -17.08 -8.80
N THR A 248 12.09 -15.83 -8.75
CA THR A 248 12.93 -14.68 -9.11
C THR A 248 13.10 -13.74 -7.94
N LEU A 249 14.20 -12.98 -7.91
CA LEU A 249 14.45 -11.99 -6.86
C LEU A 249 14.86 -10.66 -7.49
N THR A 250 14.16 -9.59 -7.10
CA THR A 250 14.44 -8.22 -7.50
C THR A 250 14.76 -7.40 -6.26
N ILE A 251 15.88 -6.68 -6.27
CA ILE A 251 16.24 -5.71 -5.23
C ILE A 251 16.03 -4.30 -5.78
N VAL A 252 15.35 -3.44 -5.04
CA VAL A 252 15.37 -1.99 -5.28
C VAL A 252 16.37 -1.38 -4.30
N ASP A 253 17.52 -0.95 -4.84
CA ASP A 253 18.62 -0.39 -4.08
C ASP A 253 18.26 1.00 -3.54
N ARG A 254 18.15 1.06 -2.22
CA ARG A 254 17.93 2.27 -1.42
C ARG A 254 19.03 2.34 -0.36
N PRO A 255 20.21 2.90 -0.70
CA PRO A 255 21.38 2.91 0.16
C PRO A 255 21.12 3.53 1.54
N GLY A 256 21.72 2.96 2.59
CA GLY A 256 21.58 3.44 3.97
C GLY A 256 20.24 3.09 4.63
N SER A 257 19.40 2.25 4.01
CA SER A 257 18.15 1.82 4.62
C SER A 257 18.41 0.91 5.84
N ALA A 258 17.93 1.33 7.01
CA ALA A 258 18.02 0.56 8.25
C ALA A 258 17.12 -0.69 8.25
N GLN A 259 16.09 -0.69 7.40
CA GLN A 259 15.16 -1.79 7.20
C GLN A 259 15.11 -2.21 5.74
N SER A 260 14.76 -3.48 5.52
CA SER A 260 14.43 -4.05 4.23
C SER A 260 12.94 -4.37 4.19
N ASN A 261 12.24 -3.81 3.20
CA ASN A 261 10.84 -4.16 2.93
C ASN A 261 10.83 -5.37 1.99
N ILE A 262 10.30 -6.50 2.45
CA ILE A 262 10.28 -7.77 1.73
C ILE A 262 8.85 -8.06 1.29
N VAL A 263 8.67 -8.47 0.03
CA VAL A 263 7.42 -8.99 -0.52
C VAL A 263 7.73 -10.29 -1.28
N LEU A 264 7.00 -11.36 -0.96
CA LEU A 264 6.99 -12.61 -1.72
C LEU A 264 5.59 -12.79 -2.30
N ALA A 265 5.48 -12.97 -3.62
CA ALA A 265 4.18 -12.90 -4.29
C ALA A 265 3.93 -14.01 -5.32
N ASN A 266 2.68 -14.46 -5.39
CA ASN A 266 2.14 -15.32 -6.44
C ASN A 266 0.90 -14.67 -7.08
N ILE A 267 0.58 -15.04 -8.32
CA ILE A 267 -0.77 -14.81 -8.84
C ILE A 267 -1.76 -15.60 -7.98
N GLY A 268 -2.81 -14.91 -7.55
CA GLY A 268 -3.85 -15.40 -6.66
C GLY A 268 -5.10 -15.82 -7.41
N LEU A 269 -6.23 -15.77 -6.70
CA LEU A 269 -7.55 -16.09 -7.23
C LEU A 269 -8.41 -14.83 -7.33
N ASP A 270 -9.46 -14.91 -8.14
CA ASP A 270 -10.53 -13.94 -8.23
C ASP A 270 -11.61 -14.16 -7.15
N LEU A 271 -12.43 -13.15 -6.87
CA LEU A 271 -13.41 -13.22 -5.78
C LEU A 271 -14.50 -14.29 -6.00
N ASN A 272 -14.80 -14.61 -7.27
CA ASN A 272 -15.79 -15.64 -7.65
C ASN A 272 -15.24 -17.06 -7.66
N ASN A 273 -13.98 -17.26 -7.28
CA ASN A 273 -13.39 -18.59 -7.27
C ASN A 273 -14.12 -19.50 -6.26
N PRO A 274 -14.46 -20.75 -6.62
CA PRO A 274 -14.99 -21.71 -5.64
C PRO A 274 -14.01 -21.99 -4.48
N ASP A 275 -12.70 -21.73 -4.69
CA ASP A 275 -11.69 -21.86 -3.65
C ASP A 275 -11.57 -20.62 -2.74
N PHE A 276 -12.36 -19.56 -2.95
CA PHE A 276 -12.25 -18.30 -2.20
C PHE A 276 -12.37 -18.47 -0.68
N PHE A 277 -13.40 -19.17 -0.20
CA PHE A 277 -13.61 -19.35 1.24
C PHE A 277 -12.50 -20.20 1.89
N PRO A 278 -12.12 -21.39 1.37
CA PRO A 278 -10.96 -22.10 1.87
C PRO A 278 -9.66 -21.29 1.84
N ALA A 279 -9.40 -20.53 0.77
CA ALA A 279 -8.21 -19.71 0.65
C ALA A 279 -8.19 -18.53 1.64
N THR A 280 -9.35 -17.95 1.93
CA THR A 280 -9.50 -16.91 2.96
C THR A 280 -9.16 -17.45 4.34
N VAL A 281 -9.66 -18.65 4.69
CA VAL A 281 -9.34 -19.32 5.96
C VAL A 281 -7.86 -19.70 6.02
N MET A 282 -7.30 -20.22 4.92
CA MET A 282 -5.86 -20.53 4.80
C MET A 282 -5.00 -19.28 5.04
N ASN A 283 -5.35 -18.15 4.41
CA ASN A 283 -4.64 -16.89 4.60
C ASN A 283 -4.73 -16.38 6.05
N GLN A 284 -5.87 -16.59 6.72
CA GLN A 284 -6.04 -16.22 8.13
C GLN A 284 -5.12 -17.02 9.06
N VAL A 285 -5.00 -18.34 8.84
CA VAL A 285 -4.06 -19.18 9.59
C VAL A 285 -2.61 -18.74 9.34
N LEU A 286 -2.29 -18.50 8.07
CA LEU A 286 -0.92 -18.24 7.64
C LEU A 286 -0.40 -16.87 8.09
N GLY A 287 -1.14 -15.79 7.83
CA GLY A 287 -0.59 -14.45 8.00
C GLY A 287 -1.54 -13.26 8.16
N ALA A 288 -2.87 -13.44 8.16
CA ALA A 288 -3.79 -12.30 8.17
C ALA A 288 -4.10 -11.71 9.58
N GLY A 289 -3.25 -11.97 10.58
CA GLY A 289 -3.48 -11.45 11.94
C GLY A 289 -2.33 -11.70 12.92
N ALA A 290 -2.41 -11.10 14.11
CA ALA A 290 -1.32 -11.18 15.10
C ALA A 290 -1.13 -12.57 15.74
N SER A 291 -2.10 -13.48 15.61
CA SER A 291 -1.99 -14.88 16.05
C SER A 291 -1.56 -15.83 14.93
N SER A 292 -1.31 -15.31 13.72
CA SER A 292 -1.00 -16.12 12.55
C SER A 292 0.45 -16.63 12.56
N ARG A 293 0.72 -17.70 11.79
CA ARG A 293 2.01 -18.40 11.78
C ARG A 293 3.19 -17.47 11.45
N VAL A 294 3.12 -16.69 10.37
CA VAL A 294 4.24 -15.81 9.98
C VAL A 294 4.48 -14.70 10.98
N PHE A 295 3.41 -14.18 11.61
CA PHE A 295 3.54 -13.15 12.64
C PHE A 295 4.20 -13.73 13.89
N MET A 296 3.72 -14.87 14.39
CA MET A 296 4.29 -15.54 15.56
C MET A 296 5.75 -15.93 15.35
N ASN A 297 6.11 -16.42 14.16
CA ASN A 297 7.50 -16.75 13.84
C ASN A 297 8.37 -15.48 13.75
N LEU A 298 8.12 -14.59 12.78
CA LEU A 298 9.06 -13.50 12.49
C LEU A 298 9.06 -12.39 13.56
N ARG A 299 7.92 -12.09 14.19
CA ARG A 299 7.81 -11.04 15.22
C ARG A 299 8.02 -11.60 16.61
N GLU A 300 7.23 -12.58 17.04
CA GLU A 300 7.22 -12.99 18.45
C GLU A 300 8.39 -13.91 18.80
N GLU A 301 8.73 -14.90 17.96
CA GLU A 301 9.84 -15.81 18.22
C GLU A 301 11.21 -15.20 17.86
N LYS A 302 11.33 -14.64 16.64
CA LYS A 302 12.62 -14.13 16.14
C LYS A 302 12.90 -12.67 16.46
N GLY A 303 11.87 -11.85 16.68
CA GLY A 303 12.03 -10.41 16.88
C GLY A 303 12.69 -9.69 15.70
N TYR A 304 12.47 -10.15 14.46
CA TYR A 304 13.09 -9.59 13.25
C TYR A 304 12.38 -8.34 12.74
N THR A 305 11.06 -8.28 12.95
CA THR A 305 10.18 -7.23 12.44
C THR A 305 9.20 -6.75 13.51
N TYR A 306 8.61 -5.59 13.30
CA TYR A 306 7.39 -5.20 14.00
C TYR A 306 6.19 -6.04 13.56
N GLY A 307 6.12 -6.53 12.33
CA GLY A 307 5.02 -7.38 11.89
C GLY A 307 5.30 -8.04 10.55
N ALA A 308 4.90 -9.30 10.45
CA ALA A 308 4.88 -10.05 9.19
C ALA A 308 3.45 -10.50 8.92
N TYR A 309 3.03 -10.42 7.67
CA TYR A 309 1.65 -10.68 7.28
C TYR A 309 1.58 -11.41 5.94
N THR A 310 0.43 -12.03 5.68
CA THR A 310 0.03 -12.45 4.34
C THR A 310 -1.30 -11.81 3.95
N LYS A 311 -1.44 -11.50 2.67
CA LYS A 311 -2.69 -11.00 2.08
C LYS A 311 -3.09 -11.85 0.88
N LEU A 312 -4.38 -11.96 0.68
CA LEU A 312 -5.01 -12.49 -0.52
C LEU A 312 -5.87 -11.36 -1.09
N ASP A 313 -5.41 -10.72 -2.16
CA ASP A 313 -6.17 -9.68 -2.85
C ASP A 313 -6.91 -10.30 -4.03
N ALA A 314 -8.22 -10.47 -3.89
CA ALA A 314 -9.08 -11.10 -4.89
C ALA A 314 -9.71 -10.05 -5.80
N LYS A 315 -8.92 -9.52 -6.73
CA LYS A 315 -9.35 -8.53 -7.73
C LYS A 315 -10.29 -9.15 -8.77
N ARG A 316 -10.93 -8.31 -9.60
CA ARG A 316 -11.94 -8.76 -10.58
C ARG A 316 -11.33 -9.53 -11.75
N LEU A 317 -10.19 -9.06 -12.28
CA LEU A 317 -9.56 -9.66 -13.47
C LEU A 317 -8.49 -10.70 -13.11
N ALA A 318 -7.76 -10.48 -12.02
CA ALA A 318 -6.68 -11.35 -11.54
C ALA A 318 -6.23 -10.91 -10.14
N GLY A 319 -6.32 -11.79 -9.15
CA GLY A 319 -5.82 -11.51 -7.80
C GLY A 319 -4.35 -11.83 -7.59
N ASP A 320 -3.86 -11.54 -6.39
CA ASP A 320 -2.53 -11.91 -5.90
C ASP A 320 -2.56 -12.45 -4.47
N PHE A 321 -1.55 -13.27 -4.17
CA PHE A 321 -1.20 -13.69 -2.81
C PHE A 321 0.18 -13.14 -2.49
N GLU A 322 0.31 -12.47 -1.35
CA GLU A 322 1.58 -11.91 -0.91
C GLU A 322 1.88 -12.27 0.55
N ALA A 323 3.17 -12.47 0.85
CA ALA A 323 3.73 -12.47 2.19
C ALA A 323 4.71 -11.30 2.32
N THR A 324 4.59 -10.50 3.38
CA THR A 324 5.37 -9.25 3.53
C THR A 324 5.79 -8.96 4.96
N ALA A 325 6.96 -8.33 5.10
CA ALA A 325 7.44 -7.76 6.35
C ALA A 325 8.47 -6.65 6.11
N GLU A 326 8.56 -5.71 7.05
CA GLU A 326 9.69 -4.77 7.15
C GLU A 326 10.63 -5.21 8.26
N VAL A 327 11.81 -5.68 7.89
CA VAL A 327 12.78 -6.29 8.82
C VAL A 327 14.02 -5.41 8.93
N ARG A 328 14.81 -5.56 10.01
CA ARG A 328 16.14 -4.93 10.03
C ARG A 328 16.98 -5.48 8.87
N THR A 329 17.72 -4.61 8.18
CA THR A 329 18.50 -5.00 6.99
C THR A 329 19.46 -6.16 7.25
N SER A 330 20.02 -6.27 8.46
CA SER A 330 20.95 -7.33 8.85
C SER A 330 20.34 -8.74 8.97
N VAL A 331 19.00 -8.87 9.00
CA VAL A 331 18.29 -10.16 9.12
C VAL A 331 17.42 -10.45 7.89
N THR A 332 17.69 -9.81 6.76
CA THR A 332 16.92 -9.97 5.52
C THR A 332 16.95 -11.40 5.01
N GLY A 333 18.14 -12.00 4.92
CA GLY A 333 18.30 -13.39 4.48
C GLY A 333 17.67 -14.38 5.46
N ASP A 334 17.80 -14.15 6.77
CA ASP A 334 17.17 -15.00 7.79
C ASP A 334 15.63 -14.87 7.74
N SER A 335 15.11 -13.68 7.46
CA SER A 335 13.66 -13.47 7.32
C SER A 335 13.09 -14.20 6.10
N LEU A 336 13.80 -14.23 4.97
CA LEU A 336 13.41 -15.05 3.81
C LEU A 336 13.35 -16.54 4.16
N LYS A 337 14.31 -17.03 4.95
CA LYS A 337 14.30 -18.42 5.42
C LYS A 337 13.02 -18.75 6.19
N GLU A 338 12.64 -17.88 7.12
CA GLU A 338 11.44 -18.08 7.95
C GLU A 338 10.15 -17.93 7.15
N PHE A 339 10.09 -17.02 6.17
CA PHE A 339 8.99 -16.99 5.21
C PHE A 339 8.88 -18.32 4.45
N PHE A 340 9.96 -18.81 3.84
CA PHE A 340 9.93 -20.09 3.13
C PHE A 340 9.58 -21.26 4.06
N TYR A 341 9.99 -21.22 5.32
CA TYR A 341 9.61 -22.21 6.31
C TYR A 341 8.09 -22.24 6.51
N GLU A 342 7.44 -21.12 6.83
CA GLU A 342 5.98 -21.10 7.05
C GLU A 342 5.18 -21.34 5.76
N LEU A 343 5.66 -20.80 4.62
CA LEU A 343 5.02 -21.00 3.32
C LEU A 343 5.07 -22.45 2.84
N ASN A 344 6.10 -23.21 3.20
CA ASN A 344 6.12 -24.66 2.94
C ASN A 344 5.30 -25.42 3.99
N ARG A 345 5.36 -25.03 5.27
CA ARG A 345 4.58 -25.71 6.32
C ARG A 345 3.08 -25.62 6.11
N ILE A 346 2.54 -24.49 5.67
CA ILE A 346 1.10 -24.40 5.37
C ILE A 346 0.66 -25.33 4.23
N ARG A 347 1.60 -25.72 3.35
CA ARG A 347 1.35 -26.66 2.24
C ARG A 347 1.53 -28.10 2.66
N ASP A 348 2.57 -28.39 3.45
CA ASP A 348 3.05 -29.75 3.70
C ASP A 348 2.56 -30.33 5.02
N GLU A 349 2.14 -29.48 5.96
CA GLU A 349 1.59 -29.87 7.26
C GLU A 349 0.13 -29.43 7.36
N LYS A 350 -0.75 -30.37 7.70
CA LYS A 350 -2.15 -30.03 7.99
C LYS A 350 -2.22 -29.03 9.14
N VAL A 351 -3.06 -28.02 8.99
CA VAL A 351 -3.39 -27.10 10.09
C VAL A 351 -4.06 -27.88 11.22
N SER A 352 -3.80 -27.46 12.46
CA SER A 352 -4.48 -28.04 13.61
C SER A 352 -5.96 -27.62 13.63
N GLU A 353 -6.79 -28.43 14.29
CA GLU A 353 -8.20 -28.07 14.54
C GLU A 353 -8.34 -26.77 15.33
N GLU A 354 -7.38 -26.46 16.21
CA GLU A 354 -7.34 -25.21 16.98
C GLU A 354 -7.08 -24.01 16.06
N GLU A 355 -6.05 -24.07 15.21
CA GLU A 355 -5.76 -22.99 14.24
C GLU A 355 -6.94 -22.76 13.27
N LEU A 356 -7.59 -23.83 12.83
CA LEU A 356 -8.78 -23.76 11.97
C LEU A 356 -9.95 -23.11 12.71
N ALA A 357 -10.25 -23.56 13.93
CA ALA A 357 -11.33 -23.03 14.73
C ALA A 357 -11.13 -21.54 15.06
N ASP A 358 -9.92 -21.14 15.46
CA ASP A 358 -9.59 -19.75 15.76
C ASP A 358 -9.73 -18.85 14.53
N SER A 359 -9.28 -19.33 13.37
CA SER A 359 -9.40 -18.59 12.11
C SER A 359 -10.85 -18.41 11.68
N LYS A 360 -11.67 -19.46 11.79
CA LYS A 360 -13.12 -19.38 11.53
C LYS A 360 -13.83 -18.45 12.50
N ASN A 361 -13.53 -18.56 13.79
CA ASN A 361 -14.10 -17.71 14.83
C ASN A 361 -13.77 -16.23 14.58
N PHE A 362 -12.53 -15.93 14.17
CA PHE A 362 -12.14 -14.58 13.80
C PHE A 362 -12.93 -14.09 12.58
N LEU A 363 -12.91 -14.82 11.47
CA LEU A 363 -13.55 -14.40 10.22
C LEU A 363 -15.07 -14.25 10.36
N THR A 364 -15.73 -15.20 11.01
CA THR A 364 -17.18 -15.13 11.27
C THR A 364 -17.53 -14.07 12.31
N GLY A 365 -16.63 -13.77 13.25
CA GLY A 365 -16.80 -12.74 14.27
C GLY A 365 -16.64 -11.32 13.75
N VAL A 366 -15.70 -11.08 12.82
CA VAL A 366 -15.47 -9.75 12.22
C VAL A 366 -16.49 -9.42 11.13
N PHE A 367 -17.12 -10.42 10.52
CA PHE A 367 -18.07 -10.19 9.43
C PHE A 367 -19.29 -9.34 9.85
N PRO A 368 -19.98 -9.61 10.98
CA PRO A 368 -21.02 -8.72 11.49
C PRO A 368 -20.53 -7.29 11.77
N ILE A 369 -19.29 -7.14 12.27
CA ILE A 369 -18.69 -5.82 12.56
C ILE A 369 -18.60 -4.99 11.27
N ARG A 370 -18.28 -5.61 10.13
CA ARG A 370 -18.27 -4.95 8.82
C ARG A 370 -19.64 -4.43 8.38
N ALA A 371 -20.74 -4.99 8.90
CA ALA A 371 -22.12 -4.59 8.60
C ALA A 371 -22.75 -3.72 9.69
N GLU A 372 -22.00 -3.32 10.73
CA GLU A 372 -22.54 -2.53 11.85
C GLU A 372 -22.94 -1.12 11.42
N THR A 373 -22.15 -0.47 10.55
CA THR A 373 -22.43 0.86 10.03
C THR A 373 -23.18 0.78 8.71
N GLN A 374 -23.99 1.79 8.39
CA GLN A 374 -24.67 1.88 7.10
C GLN A 374 -23.68 1.91 5.94
N GLU A 375 -22.58 2.65 6.07
CA GLU A 375 -21.52 2.67 5.07
C GLU A 375 -20.87 1.29 4.88
N GLY A 376 -20.58 0.58 5.97
CA GLY A 376 -20.02 -0.78 5.91
C GLY A 376 -20.97 -1.75 5.20
N LEU A 377 -22.26 -1.69 5.54
CA LEU A 377 -23.30 -2.47 4.87
C LEU A 377 -23.45 -2.10 3.38
N THR A 378 -23.39 -0.81 3.04
CA THR A 378 -23.43 -0.32 1.65
C THR A 378 -22.26 -0.88 0.86
N ASN A 379 -21.05 -0.88 1.43
CA ASN A 379 -19.86 -1.39 0.76
C ASN A 379 -19.90 -2.92 0.59
N LEU A 380 -20.50 -3.67 1.53
CA LEU A 380 -20.72 -5.11 1.38
C LEU A 380 -21.68 -5.43 0.24
N ILE A 381 -22.82 -4.73 0.18
CA ILE A 381 -23.81 -4.88 -0.90
C ILE A 381 -23.20 -4.45 -2.24
N LEU A 382 -22.47 -3.34 -2.26
CA LEU A 382 -21.80 -2.88 -3.48
C LEU A 382 -20.78 -3.92 -3.98
N SER A 383 -19.96 -4.47 -3.09
CA SER A 383 -18.98 -5.51 -3.45
C SER A 383 -19.66 -6.74 -4.04
N GLN A 384 -20.78 -7.17 -3.47
CA GLN A 384 -21.58 -8.27 -4.04
C GLN A 384 -21.94 -8.01 -5.51
N GLN A 385 -22.36 -6.79 -5.84
CA GLN A 385 -22.75 -6.41 -7.20
C GLN A 385 -21.56 -6.23 -8.14
N LEU A 386 -20.48 -5.60 -7.69
CA LEU A 386 -19.29 -5.31 -8.49
C LEU A 386 -18.52 -6.57 -8.88
N TYR A 387 -18.52 -7.56 -8.00
CA TYR A 387 -17.87 -8.85 -8.27
C TYR A 387 -18.84 -9.91 -8.77
N ASN A 388 -20.12 -9.58 -9.01
CA ASN A 388 -21.13 -10.52 -9.49
C ASN A 388 -21.22 -11.79 -8.61
N LEU A 389 -21.21 -11.59 -7.30
CA LEU A 389 -21.35 -12.67 -6.32
C LEU A 389 -22.81 -13.15 -6.27
N ALA A 390 -23.03 -14.35 -5.72
CA ALA A 390 -24.38 -14.88 -5.53
C ALA A 390 -25.27 -13.94 -4.69
N ASP A 391 -26.57 -13.89 -4.99
CA ASP A 391 -27.54 -13.02 -4.31
C ASP A 391 -27.64 -13.25 -2.79
N ASP A 392 -27.34 -14.48 -2.36
CA ASP A 392 -27.32 -14.92 -0.97
C ASP A 392 -25.92 -14.88 -0.32
N TYR A 393 -24.93 -14.28 -0.99
CA TYR A 393 -23.53 -14.26 -0.53
C TYR A 393 -23.38 -13.70 0.88
N LEU A 394 -24.07 -12.59 1.21
CA LEU A 394 -23.98 -11.97 2.53
C LEU A 394 -24.64 -12.83 3.62
N GLN A 395 -25.68 -13.58 3.28
CA GLN A 395 -26.40 -14.49 4.18
C GLN A 395 -25.59 -15.76 4.44
N THR A 396 -24.96 -16.30 3.41
CA THR A 396 -24.24 -17.58 3.45
C THR A 396 -22.75 -17.44 3.77
N TYR A 397 -22.20 -16.22 3.84
CA TYR A 397 -20.76 -15.99 4.10
C TYR A 397 -20.25 -16.76 5.31
N ARG A 398 -20.93 -16.66 6.45
CA ARG A 398 -20.50 -17.32 7.70
C ARG A 398 -20.58 -18.84 7.58
N ASP A 399 -21.65 -19.36 6.99
CA ASP A 399 -21.84 -20.79 6.78
C ASP A 399 -20.76 -21.36 5.85
N ASN A 400 -20.39 -20.62 4.80
CA ASN A 400 -19.32 -21.01 3.88
C ASN A 400 -17.94 -21.02 4.55
N ILE A 401 -17.66 -20.08 5.45
CA ILE A 401 -16.43 -20.10 6.28
C ILE A 401 -16.45 -21.27 7.26
N ASP A 402 -17.57 -21.50 7.94
CA ASP A 402 -17.73 -22.56 8.92
C ASP A 402 -17.64 -23.96 8.29
N ALA A 403 -18.01 -24.10 7.02
CA ALA A 403 -17.91 -25.35 6.27
C ALA A 403 -16.48 -25.77 5.92
N VAL A 404 -15.50 -24.83 5.91
CA VAL A 404 -14.13 -25.11 5.46
C VAL A 404 -13.46 -26.17 6.33
N THR A 405 -12.86 -27.18 5.72
CA THR A 405 -12.15 -28.27 6.43
C THR A 405 -10.63 -28.08 6.40
N VAL A 406 -9.92 -28.78 7.30
CA VAL A 406 -8.45 -28.86 7.31
C VAL A 406 -7.91 -29.33 5.94
N ASP A 407 -8.59 -30.29 5.31
CA ASP A 407 -8.20 -30.84 4.01
C ASP A 407 -8.36 -29.81 2.88
N GLU A 408 -9.40 -28.97 2.94
CA GLU A 408 -9.58 -27.88 1.99
C GLU A 408 -8.52 -26.79 2.14
N VAL A 409 -8.14 -26.45 3.38
CA VAL A 409 -7.02 -25.53 3.67
C VAL A 409 -5.72 -26.05 3.09
N GLU A 410 -5.38 -27.33 3.33
CA GLU A 410 -4.18 -27.96 2.75
C GLU A 410 -4.22 -27.95 1.21
N ARG A 411 -5.37 -28.28 0.62
CA ARG A 411 -5.56 -28.32 -0.84
C ARG A 411 -5.31 -26.94 -1.47
N VAL A 412 -5.91 -25.88 -0.92
CA VAL A 412 -5.73 -24.53 -1.48
C VAL A 412 -4.34 -23.97 -1.18
N ALA A 413 -3.74 -24.30 -0.03
CA ALA A 413 -2.34 -23.95 0.25
C ALA A 413 -1.41 -24.53 -0.82
N LYS A 414 -1.54 -25.83 -1.14
CA LYS A 414 -0.73 -26.48 -2.20
C LYS A 414 -0.95 -25.87 -3.58
N LYS A 415 -2.17 -25.42 -3.87
CA LYS A 415 -2.57 -24.88 -5.17
C LYS A 415 -2.10 -23.44 -5.38
N TYR A 416 -2.29 -22.56 -4.39
CA TYR A 416 -2.10 -21.11 -4.56
C TYR A 416 -0.82 -20.58 -3.92
N VAL A 417 -0.29 -21.24 -2.89
CA VAL A 417 1.01 -20.89 -2.31
C VAL A 417 2.07 -21.73 -3.01
N THR A 418 2.85 -21.12 -3.89
CA THR A 418 3.88 -21.80 -4.70
C THR A 418 5.25 -21.15 -4.50
N PRO A 419 5.93 -21.44 -3.36
CA PRO A 419 7.20 -20.81 -3.00
C PRO A 419 8.29 -20.96 -4.06
N GLU A 420 8.26 -22.05 -4.83
CA GLU A 420 9.21 -22.30 -5.91
C GLU A 420 8.99 -21.46 -7.18
N LYS A 421 7.90 -20.68 -7.25
CA LYS A 421 7.51 -19.83 -8.39
C LYS A 421 7.24 -18.37 -8.00
N MET A 422 7.56 -18.00 -6.76
CA MET A 422 7.28 -16.66 -6.25
C MET A 422 8.12 -15.58 -6.94
N ALA A 423 7.55 -14.38 -7.02
CA ALA A 423 8.32 -13.15 -7.19
C ALA A 423 8.78 -12.69 -5.80
N ILE A 424 10.08 -12.53 -5.59
CA ILE A 424 10.62 -11.90 -4.38
C ILE A 424 11.04 -10.48 -4.74
N VAL A 425 10.54 -9.50 -4.01
CA VAL A 425 10.95 -8.11 -4.10
C VAL A 425 11.49 -7.67 -2.75
N ILE A 426 12.66 -7.03 -2.76
CA ILE A 426 13.28 -6.48 -1.54
C ILE A 426 13.69 -5.04 -1.80
N VAL A 427 13.20 -4.11 -0.99
CA VAL A 427 13.61 -2.70 -1.05
C VAL A 427 14.47 -2.38 0.17
N GLY A 428 15.70 -1.94 -0.06
CA GLY A 428 16.64 -1.59 0.99
C GLY A 428 18.07 -1.44 0.47
N ASP A 429 19.06 -1.47 1.37
CA ASP A 429 20.46 -1.30 0.97
C ASP A 429 20.99 -2.57 0.26
N ALA A 430 21.17 -2.49 -1.07
CA ALA A 430 21.53 -3.65 -1.85
C ALA A 430 22.94 -4.20 -1.52
N GLU A 431 23.86 -3.35 -1.05
CA GLU A 431 25.20 -3.79 -0.62
C GLU A 431 25.11 -4.71 0.62
N GLU A 432 24.15 -4.46 1.51
CA GLU A 432 23.92 -5.28 2.70
C GLU A 432 23.07 -6.52 2.41
N ILE A 433 22.06 -6.38 1.55
CA ILE A 433 21.05 -7.42 1.29
C ILE A 433 21.60 -8.51 0.39
N LEU A 434 22.28 -8.13 -0.69
CA LEU A 434 22.67 -9.06 -1.75
C LEU A 434 23.49 -10.26 -1.25
N PRO A 435 24.51 -10.09 -0.37
CA PRO A 435 25.23 -11.23 0.20
C PRO A 435 24.36 -12.21 0.98
N GLN A 436 23.29 -11.74 1.62
CA GLN A 436 22.39 -12.57 2.43
C GLN A 436 21.46 -13.43 1.58
N VAL A 437 21.08 -12.94 0.39
CA VAL A 437 19.99 -13.53 -0.42
C VAL A 437 20.46 -14.33 -1.63
N ARG A 438 21.74 -14.21 -2.03
CA ARG A 438 22.35 -14.98 -3.14
C ARG A 438 22.23 -16.50 -3.01
N GLN A 439 22.03 -17.01 -1.79
CA GLN A 439 21.84 -18.44 -1.55
C GLN A 439 20.44 -18.94 -1.97
N TYR A 440 19.44 -18.08 -2.08
CA TYR A 440 18.06 -18.46 -2.40
C TYR A 440 17.78 -18.47 -3.90
N VAL A 441 18.31 -17.49 -4.64
CA VAL A 441 17.99 -17.28 -6.06
C VAL A 441 19.25 -16.97 -6.85
N LYS A 442 19.40 -17.62 -8.01
CA LYS A 442 20.54 -17.40 -8.92
C LYS A 442 20.41 -16.14 -9.75
N ASN A 443 19.20 -15.87 -10.26
CA ASN A 443 18.89 -14.72 -11.10
C ASN A 443 18.37 -13.59 -10.21
N ILE A 444 19.24 -12.60 -9.96
CA ILE A 444 18.90 -11.42 -9.16
C ILE A 444 18.94 -10.21 -10.08
N GLU A 445 17.87 -9.42 -10.09
CA GLU A 445 17.83 -8.10 -10.72
C GLU A 445 18.02 -7.03 -9.65
N ILE A 446 18.71 -5.94 -9.97
CA ILE A 446 18.81 -4.77 -9.09
C ILE A 446 18.32 -3.55 -9.87
N PHE A 447 17.48 -2.73 -9.24
CA PHE A 447 17.00 -1.46 -9.75
C PHE A 447 17.32 -0.33 -8.78
N ASP A 448 17.41 0.91 -9.26
CA ASP A 448 17.38 2.08 -8.39
C ASP A 448 15.95 2.48 -8.00
N THR A 449 15.81 3.50 -7.16
CA THR A 449 14.50 4.02 -6.74
C THR A 449 13.71 4.70 -7.87
N GLU A 450 14.30 4.90 -9.04
CA GLU A 450 13.66 5.41 -10.26
C GLU A 450 13.26 4.27 -11.22
N GLY A 451 13.43 3.01 -10.80
CA GLY A 451 13.08 1.84 -11.60
C GLY A 451 14.06 1.56 -12.74
N LYS A 452 15.27 2.14 -12.72
CA LYS A 452 16.30 1.88 -13.72
C LYS A 452 17.15 0.68 -13.30
N PRO A 453 17.45 -0.26 -14.21
CA PRO A 453 18.27 -1.42 -13.89
C PRO A 453 19.71 -1.00 -13.55
N LYS A 454 20.30 -1.69 -12.57
CA LYS A 454 21.68 -1.54 -12.12
C LYS A 454 22.45 -2.84 -12.37
N ASP A 455 23.74 -2.72 -12.67
CA ASP A 455 24.59 -3.89 -12.89
C ASP A 455 24.89 -4.57 -11.55
N VAL A 456 24.47 -5.83 -11.41
CA VAL A 456 24.68 -6.64 -10.19
C VAL A 456 26.17 -6.79 -9.85
N SER A 457 27.07 -6.70 -10.84
CA SER A 457 28.51 -6.77 -10.62
C SER A 457 29.06 -5.56 -9.84
N GLU A 458 28.37 -4.42 -9.83
CA GLU A 458 28.68 -3.29 -8.96
C GLU A 458 28.49 -3.64 -7.48
N TYR A 459 27.63 -4.62 -7.21
CA TYR A 459 27.30 -5.15 -5.90
C TYR A 459 28.05 -6.48 -5.69
N GLY A 460 29.37 -6.44 -5.62
CA GLY A 460 30.18 -7.65 -5.57
C GLY A 460 31.56 -7.46 -4.97
N ALA A 461 31.74 -8.03 -3.77
CA ALA A 461 33.02 -8.29 -3.11
C ALA A 461 33.88 -7.05 -2.75
N ASN A 462 33.46 -6.31 -1.71
CA ASN A 462 34.46 -6.01 -0.69
C ASN A 462 34.60 -7.27 0.14
N SER A 463 35.71 -7.98 -0.03
CA SER A 463 36.12 -9.06 0.88
C SER A 463 35.92 -8.58 2.33
N PRO A 464 35.40 -9.41 3.25
CA PRO A 464 35.43 -9.08 4.67
C PRO A 464 36.91 -8.91 5.06
N GLY A 465 37.41 -7.68 5.06
CA GLY A 465 38.83 -7.40 5.28
C GLY A 465 39.39 -6.10 4.69
N GLU A 466 38.86 -5.57 3.57
CA GLU A 466 39.34 -4.28 3.02
C GLU A 466 38.36 -3.16 3.31
N PHE A 467 38.51 -2.59 4.50
CA PHE A 467 37.90 -1.33 4.88
C PHE A 467 38.92 -0.20 4.66
N ALA A 468 38.48 0.97 4.21
CA ALA A 468 39.38 2.10 4.04
C ALA A 468 40.07 2.44 5.38
N GLN A 469 41.38 2.72 5.33
CA GLN A 469 42.14 3.14 6.50
C GLN A 469 41.76 4.58 6.84
N VAL A 470 41.10 4.80 7.97
CA VAL A 470 40.63 6.13 8.44
C VAL A 470 41.39 6.66 9.64
N ALA A 471 42.25 5.86 10.28
CA ALA A 471 43.02 6.28 11.46
C ALA A 471 43.90 7.52 11.22
N GLY A 472 43.87 8.50 12.11
CA GLY A 472 44.68 9.71 12.02
C GLY A 472 43.86 10.99 12.01
N LYS A 473 44.56 12.10 11.76
CA LYS A 473 43.97 13.43 11.81
C LYS A 473 43.43 13.85 10.44
N TRP A 474 42.19 14.31 10.41
CA TRP A 474 41.51 14.82 9.23
C TRP A 474 41.12 16.27 9.44
N ASN A 475 41.38 17.09 8.44
CA ASN A 475 40.93 18.48 8.39
C ASN A 475 39.72 18.55 7.46
N LEU A 476 38.55 18.87 8.02
CA LEU A 476 37.29 18.99 7.31
C LEU A 476 36.93 20.48 7.11
N LEU A 477 36.29 20.76 5.99
CA LEU A 477 35.62 22.03 5.70
C LEU A 477 34.13 21.73 5.54
N LEU A 478 33.35 22.11 6.55
CA LEU A 478 31.88 22.06 6.51
C LEU A 478 31.34 23.27 5.77
N ASP A 479 30.38 23.04 4.87
CA ASP A 479 29.60 24.12 4.28
C ASP A 479 28.36 24.39 5.14
N PHE A 480 28.28 25.60 5.70
CA PHE A 480 27.12 26.10 6.40
C PHE A 480 26.67 27.41 5.75
N GLN A 481 25.59 27.36 4.96
CA GLN A 481 25.00 28.53 4.29
C GLN A 481 26.03 29.33 3.46
N GLY A 482 26.97 28.65 2.79
CA GLY A 482 28.01 29.27 1.96
C GLY A 482 29.22 29.77 2.75
N GLN A 483 29.28 29.54 4.07
CA GLN A 483 30.47 29.76 4.88
C GLN A 483 31.19 28.43 5.17
N GLN A 484 32.51 28.40 4.95
CA GLN A 484 33.34 27.24 5.27
C GLN A 484 33.79 27.26 6.73
N LEU A 485 33.37 26.25 7.49
CA LEU A 485 33.75 26.06 8.89
C LEU A 485 34.79 24.94 9.00
N PRO A 486 36.00 25.25 9.51
CA PRO A 486 37.04 24.23 9.71
C PRO A 486 36.71 23.36 10.93
N VAL A 487 36.85 22.04 10.74
CA VAL A 487 36.68 21.03 11.78
C VAL A 487 37.83 20.02 11.72
N SER A 488 38.29 19.55 12.87
CA SER A 488 39.30 18.49 12.93
C SER A 488 38.70 17.22 13.50
N LEU A 489 38.92 16.09 12.83
CA LEU A 489 38.63 14.75 13.34
C LEU A 489 39.95 14.04 13.65
N ILE A 490 40.05 13.42 14.82
CA ILE A 490 41.16 12.54 15.16
C ILE A 490 40.54 11.16 15.36
N LEU A 491 40.81 10.24 14.43
CA LEU A 491 40.19 8.91 14.40
C LEU A 491 41.19 7.84 14.81
N ASP A 492 40.78 6.95 15.69
CA ASP A 492 41.42 5.68 15.98
C ASP A 492 40.59 4.56 15.35
N GLN A 493 41.26 3.60 14.71
CA GLN A 493 40.58 2.49 14.02
C GLN A 493 41.09 1.15 14.54
N THR A 494 40.17 0.28 14.93
CA THR A 494 40.46 -1.12 15.26
C THR A 494 39.54 -2.02 14.44
N GLY A 495 40.06 -2.59 13.35
CA GLY A 495 39.26 -3.35 12.39
C GLY A 495 38.23 -2.47 11.67
N ASP A 496 36.96 -2.84 11.75
CA ASP A 496 35.82 -2.09 11.20
C ASP A 496 35.27 -1.05 12.20
N THR A 497 35.79 -0.99 13.43
CA THR A 497 35.35 -0.04 14.45
C THR A 497 36.22 1.21 14.47
N VAL A 498 35.56 2.37 14.66
CA VAL A 498 36.19 3.69 14.69
C VAL A 498 35.75 4.43 15.95
N SER A 499 36.72 4.96 16.67
CA SER A 499 36.53 5.87 17.80
C SER A 499 37.37 7.12 17.57
N GLY A 500 37.17 8.17 18.35
CA GLY A 500 38.01 9.35 18.16
C GLY A 500 37.51 10.60 18.85
N LYS A 501 38.05 11.73 18.40
CA LYS A 501 37.69 13.07 18.88
C LYS A 501 37.30 13.95 17.71
N LEU A 502 36.29 14.76 17.96
CA LEU A 502 35.83 15.85 17.10
C LEU A 502 36.25 17.16 17.76
N GLU A 503 37.04 17.97 17.06
CA GLU A 503 37.44 19.30 17.51
C GLU A 503 36.81 20.36 16.60
N THR A 504 36.03 21.26 17.21
CA THR A 504 35.39 22.37 16.50
C THR A 504 35.64 23.68 17.25
N MET A 505 35.44 24.82 16.58
CA MET A 505 35.49 26.13 17.25
C MET A 505 34.36 26.33 18.27
N LEU A 506 33.35 25.46 18.30
CA LEU A 506 32.16 25.57 19.13
C LEU A 506 32.15 24.59 20.32
N GLY A 507 33.11 23.67 20.39
CA GLY A 507 33.20 22.63 21.42
C GLY A 507 33.92 21.38 20.90
N ASN A 508 34.51 20.61 21.82
CA ASN A 508 35.11 19.31 21.53
C ASN A 508 34.08 18.21 21.83
N GLY A 509 34.13 17.14 21.05
CA GLY A 509 33.27 15.97 21.21
C GLY A 509 34.01 14.66 21.09
N GLU A 510 33.41 13.60 21.61
CA GLU A 510 33.91 12.23 21.47
C GLU A 510 33.13 11.51 20.37
N ILE A 511 33.84 10.75 19.56
CA ILE A 511 33.29 9.90 18.50
C ILE A 511 33.19 8.49 19.06
N ALA A 512 31.95 8.00 19.16
CA ALA A 512 31.61 6.67 19.62
C ALA A 512 30.81 5.93 18.54
N ASN A 513 30.83 4.58 18.59
CA ASN A 513 30.08 3.71 17.68
C ASN A 513 30.40 3.90 16.18
N GLY A 514 31.61 4.35 15.85
CA GLY A 514 32.03 4.44 14.46
C GLY A 514 32.19 3.06 13.83
N LYS A 515 31.68 2.91 12.60
CA LYS A 515 31.83 1.72 11.77
C LYS A 515 32.29 2.09 10.38
N ILE A 516 33.17 1.27 9.82
CA ILE A 516 33.60 1.38 8.43
C ILE A 516 33.20 0.15 7.63
N LYS A 517 32.63 0.37 6.45
CA LYS A 517 32.22 -0.67 5.51
C LYS A 517 32.65 -0.30 4.09
N GLY A 518 33.61 -1.04 3.54
CA GLY A 518 34.31 -0.61 2.31
C GLY A 518 34.95 0.78 2.48
N LYS A 519 34.53 1.73 1.65
CA LYS A 519 34.95 3.14 1.72
C LYS A 519 34.06 4.02 2.62
N LYS A 520 32.95 3.49 3.16
CA LYS A 520 31.95 4.29 3.90
C LYS A 520 32.21 4.25 5.40
N LEU A 521 32.29 5.42 6.04
CA LEU A 521 32.37 5.62 7.48
C LEU A 521 31.01 6.14 7.99
N SER A 522 30.46 5.49 9.00
CA SER A 522 29.31 5.98 9.77
C SER A 522 29.71 6.08 11.24
N ALA A 523 29.52 7.24 11.88
CA ALA A 523 29.86 7.42 13.28
C ALA A 523 28.91 8.38 13.98
N THR A 524 28.80 8.24 15.31
CA THR A 524 28.10 9.20 16.16
C THR A 524 29.10 9.98 17.00
N ALA A 525 28.89 11.29 17.14
CA ALA A 525 29.69 12.11 18.03
C ALA A 525 28.79 12.89 18.99
N ALA A 526 29.25 13.11 20.21
CA ALA A 526 28.58 13.97 21.17
C ALA A 526 29.54 15.10 21.57
N ALA A 527 29.10 16.36 21.42
CA ALA A 527 29.89 17.53 21.84
C ALA A 527 29.07 18.41 22.77
N GLU A 528 29.75 19.07 23.71
CA GLU A 528 29.11 20.03 24.60
C GLU A 528 29.15 21.43 23.96
N MET A 529 27.99 21.98 23.67
CA MET A 529 27.82 23.30 23.07
C MET A 529 26.93 24.15 23.98
N GLN A 530 27.47 25.27 24.48
CA GLN A 530 26.75 26.21 25.37
C GLN A 530 26.10 25.52 26.59
N GLY A 531 26.78 24.52 27.18
CA GLY A 531 26.31 23.80 28.37
C GLY A 531 25.22 22.75 28.11
N LYS A 532 25.01 22.35 26.85
CA LYS A 532 24.16 21.23 26.46
C LYS A 532 24.94 20.24 25.59
N THR A 533 24.76 18.95 25.84
CA THR A 533 25.26 17.88 24.97
C THR A 533 24.42 17.83 23.71
N VAL A 534 25.08 17.93 22.55
CA VAL A 534 24.48 17.81 21.22
C VAL A 534 25.08 16.57 20.56
N GLU A 535 24.21 15.72 20.02
CA GLU A 535 24.61 14.55 19.23
C GLU A 535 24.65 14.89 17.73
N PHE A 536 25.62 14.28 17.06
CA PHE A 536 25.91 14.41 15.64
C PHE A 536 26.01 13.03 15.01
N VAL A 537 25.42 12.86 13.83
CA VAL A 537 25.61 11.67 13.00
C VAL A 537 26.49 12.06 11.81
N ILE A 538 27.62 11.37 11.67
CA ILE A 538 28.61 11.56 10.63
C ILE A 538 28.45 10.42 9.63
N SER A 539 28.26 10.75 8.36
CA SER A 539 28.24 9.78 7.25
C SER A 539 29.21 10.25 6.18
N ALA A 540 30.23 9.45 5.86
CA ALA A 540 31.31 9.85 4.98
C ALA A 540 31.75 8.71 4.04
N SER A 541 32.29 9.07 2.88
CA SER A 541 33.04 8.20 1.99
C SER A 541 34.51 8.62 2.01
N VAL A 542 35.40 7.64 2.09
CA VAL A 542 36.85 7.82 2.23
C VAL A 542 37.54 7.18 1.05
N ASP A 543 38.37 7.96 0.37
CA ASP A 543 39.22 7.49 -0.72
C ASP A 543 40.66 7.98 -0.52
N GLY A 544 41.51 7.08 -0.03
CA GLY A 544 42.89 7.39 0.31
C GLY A 544 43.01 8.51 1.36
N GLY A 545 43.56 9.66 0.96
CA GLY A 545 43.74 10.84 1.81
C GLY A 545 42.57 11.83 1.76
N SER A 546 41.47 11.52 1.07
CA SER A 546 40.29 12.38 0.96
C SER A 546 39.07 11.77 1.63
N MET A 547 38.25 12.63 2.25
CA MET A 547 36.99 12.27 2.89
C MET A 547 35.92 13.26 2.48
N MET A 548 34.75 12.79 2.08
CA MET A 548 33.59 13.63 1.78
C MET A 548 32.35 13.04 2.42
N GLY A 549 31.45 13.87 2.92
CA GLY A 549 30.30 13.36 3.65
C GLY A 549 29.36 14.45 4.11
N ALA A 550 28.49 14.08 5.05
CA ALA A 550 27.61 15.00 5.72
C ALA A 550 27.58 14.76 7.23
N ILE A 551 27.34 15.83 7.99
CA ILE A 551 27.06 15.79 9.42
C ILE A 551 25.62 16.25 9.63
N SER A 552 24.81 15.44 10.30
CA SER A 552 23.44 15.78 10.68
C SER A 552 23.33 15.93 12.19
N THR A 553 22.46 16.84 12.64
CA THR A 553 22.22 17.12 14.06
C THR A 553 20.77 17.58 14.26
N PRO A 554 20.10 17.27 15.38
CA PRO A 554 18.71 17.65 15.61
C PRO A 554 18.42 19.15 15.59
N ILE A 555 19.46 19.98 15.76
CA ILE A 555 19.34 21.44 15.80
C ILE A 555 19.49 22.11 14.43
N VAL A 556 19.87 21.37 13.38
CA VAL A 556 19.96 21.87 12.00
C VAL A 556 19.06 21.04 11.09
N PRO A 557 18.11 21.65 10.36
CA PRO A 557 17.12 20.91 9.57
C PRO A 557 17.69 20.20 8.34
N GLU A 558 18.82 20.67 7.80
CA GLU A 558 19.50 20.05 6.65
C GLU A 558 20.89 19.52 7.05
N PRO A 559 21.32 18.34 6.54
CA PRO A 559 22.67 17.84 6.77
C PRO A 559 23.75 18.77 6.20
N LEU A 560 24.80 19.01 6.98
CA LEU A 560 25.92 19.86 6.58
C LEU A 560 26.94 19.03 5.80
N SER A 561 27.06 19.29 4.50
CA SER A 561 28.07 18.64 3.66
C SER A 561 29.47 19.10 4.03
N PHE A 562 30.44 18.20 3.92
CA PHE A 562 31.85 18.52 4.10
C PHE A 562 32.75 17.82 3.09
N THR A 563 33.91 18.42 2.89
CA THR A 563 35.08 17.79 2.25
C THR A 563 36.26 17.88 3.20
N GLY A 564 37.18 16.93 3.13
CA GLY A 564 38.31 16.89 4.03
C GLY A 564 39.50 16.11 3.49
N THR A 565 40.65 16.41 4.09
CA THR A 565 41.93 15.80 3.76
C THR A 565 42.63 15.29 5.00
N ARG A 566 43.34 14.17 4.86
CA ARG A 566 44.16 13.60 5.93
C ARG A 566 45.44 14.42 6.09
N ASP A 567 45.82 14.71 7.32
CA ASP A 567 47.08 15.36 7.64
C ASP A 567 48.22 14.34 7.56
N GLU A 568 49.13 14.48 6.59
CA GLU A 568 50.22 13.51 6.35
C GLU A 568 51.45 13.71 7.26
N LYS A 569 51.38 14.62 8.26
CA LYS A 569 52.52 14.99 9.12
C LYS A 569 52.60 14.32 10.50
N LEU A 570 51.85 13.25 10.75
CA LEU A 570 51.91 12.49 12.02
C LEU A 570 51.98 10.99 11.81
#